data_AF-A0A7C3IH31-F1
#
_entry.id   AF-A0A7C3IH31-F1
#
_cell.length_a   1.000
_cell.length_b   1.000
_cell.length_c   1.000
_cell.angle_alpha   90.00
_cell.angle_beta   90.00
_cell.angle_gamma   90.00
#
_symmetry.space_group_name_H-M   'P 1'
#
loop_
_entity.id
_entity.type
_entity.pdbx_description
1 polymer ?
#
loop_
_entity_poly.entity_id
_entity_poly.type
_entity_poly.pdbx_seq_one_letter_code
_entity_poly.pdbx_strand_id
1 'polypeptide(L)'
;MGDKPSLPPPGSNEVPRARVGRLLLLLAGGVSLAAGVWAGLIRGGVPLPGGPIPFAALHGPFMIPGFLGTLIGLERAVGAGVRWPYAAPAASTLGTVFLLAGAPALWSSATHLAASIVLTATMCRLLWQHRAWYTALFVFAACCLAIGNLLWLRAAPMPLVSSWWLAFLVGTIAGERMELSRVVAPPAWAQPTLVASFSLLVLGTLAGSLATPAGAFLFGLGLLAIALGLIRFDVAWRTLKHTGLPRFVALALLSGFAWLAVAGIVAALDPVAPIGARYDAVLHAVFLGFVFAMIFAHAPMILPAVLGKRLPFHLAFYIPLVVLHLSVGLRIGGDLLGSWFPRMWGMLGNVAAIVLFLITAMVQALRSAEAAQPHRAQLQR
;
A
#
# COMPACT_ATOMS: atom_id res chain seq x y z
N MET A 1 -1.77 37.08 37.89
CA MET A 1 -1.55 35.63 37.69
C MET A 1 -2.79 35.08 37.02
N GLY A 2 -2.77 34.92 35.70
CA GLY A 2 -3.91 34.44 34.92
C GLY A 2 -3.81 32.94 34.67
N ASP A 3 -4.86 32.21 35.01
CA ASP A 3 -5.03 30.78 34.73
C ASP A 3 -4.88 30.51 33.23
N LYS A 4 -3.92 29.67 32.87
CA LYS A 4 -3.86 29.07 31.53
C LYS A 4 -4.90 27.95 31.47
N PRO A 5 -5.83 27.95 30.51
CA PRO A 5 -6.74 26.82 30.33
C PRO A 5 -5.93 25.58 29.97
N SER A 6 -6.04 24.55 30.83
CA SER A 6 -5.47 23.23 30.61
C SER A 6 -6.00 22.64 29.30
N LEU A 7 -5.11 22.31 28.37
CA LEU A 7 -5.47 21.55 27.19
C LEU A 7 -6.05 20.18 27.62
N PRO A 8 -7.19 19.75 27.06
CA PRO A 8 -7.76 18.45 27.39
C PRO A 8 -6.80 17.32 26.96
N PRO A 9 -6.73 16.21 27.73
CA PRO A 9 -5.88 15.09 27.38
C PRO A 9 -6.30 14.49 26.02
N PRO A 10 -5.35 14.00 25.22
CA PRO A 10 -5.66 13.42 23.92
C PRO A 10 -6.45 12.11 24.14
N GLY A 11 -7.76 12.15 23.83
CA GLY A 11 -8.61 10.97 23.81
C GLY A 11 -10.11 11.17 24.13
N SER A 12 -10.56 12.39 24.45
CA SER A 12 -11.84 12.54 25.18
C SER A 12 -13.10 12.90 24.39
N ASN A 13 -13.19 12.80 23.05
CA ASN A 13 -14.45 13.12 22.33
C ASN A 13 -14.73 12.35 21.02
N GLU A 14 -14.14 11.17 20.79
CA GLU A 14 -14.62 10.34 19.66
C GLU A 14 -15.86 9.53 20.06
N VAL A 15 -17.00 9.83 19.43
CA VAL A 15 -18.24 9.08 19.60
C VAL A 15 -17.99 7.60 19.26
N PRO A 16 -18.28 6.63 20.16
CA PRO A 16 -17.96 5.22 19.98
C PRO A 16 -18.38 4.62 18.62
N ARG A 17 -19.47 5.11 18.03
CA ARG A 17 -19.98 4.72 16.71
C ARG A 17 -18.99 4.98 15.57
N ALA A 18 -18.27 6.12 15.59
CA ALA A 18 -17.28 6.45 14.55
C ALA A 18 -16.10 5.47 14.59
N ARG A 19 -15.68 5.04 15.78
CA ARG A 19 -14.62 4.05 15.97
C ARG A 19 -15.03 2.67 15.44
N VAL A 20 -16.28 2.24 15.71
CA VAL A 20 -16.81 0.97 15.19
C VAL A 20 -16.84 0.97 13.66
N GLY A 21 -17.32 2.04 13.03
CA GLY A 21 -17.34 2.13 11.55
C GLY A 21 -15.96 2.02 10.93
N ARG A 22 -14.95 2.71 11.50
CA ARG A 22 -13.55 2.61 11.05
C ARG A 22 -12.99 1.20 11.21
N LEU A 23 -13.29 0.52 12.33
CA LEU A 23 -12.87 -0.85 12.56
C LEU A 23 -13.50 -1.81 11.54
N LEU A 24 -14.78 -1.66 11.22
CA LEU A 24 -15.46 -2.48 10.22
C LEU A 24 -14.82 -2.32 8.84
N LEU A 25 -14.50 -1.09 8.42
CA LEU A 25 -13.80 -0.83 7.16
C LEU A 25 -12.38 -1.42 7.16
N LEU A 26 -11.66 -1.32 8.28
CA LEU A 26 -10.33 -1.93 8.43
C LEU A 26 -10.41 -3.46 8.32
N LEU A 27 -11.39 -4.09 8.97
CA LEU A 27 -11.63 -5.52 8.89
C LEU A 27 -12.01 -5.94 7.47
N ALA A 28 -12.84 -5.17 6.77
CA ALA A 28 -13.18 -5.41 5.37
C ALA A 28 -11.94 -5.38 4.46
N GLY A 29 -11.03 -4.41 4.69
CA GLY A 29 -9.72 -4.40 4.03
C GLY A 29 -8.91 -5.67 4.34
N GLY A 30 -8.90 -6.12 5.59
CA GLY A 30 -8.27 -7.38 6.00
C GLY A 30 -8.87 -8.63 5.33
N VAL A 31 -10.19 -8.68 5.15
CA VAL A 31 -10.87 -9.75 4.41
C VAL A 31 -10.46 -9.71 2.93
N SER A 32 -10.40 -8.53 2.32
CA SER A 32 -9.93 -8.36 0.95
C SER A 32 -8.47 -8.83 0.78
N LEU A 33 -7.60 -8.50 1.74
CA LEU A 33 -6.22 -9.00 1.78
C LEU A 33 -6.18 -10.54 1.86
N ALA A 34 -6.94 -11.14 2.77
CA ALA A 34 -6.99 -12.60 2.91
C ALA A 34 -7.48 -13.29 1.62
N ALA A 35 -8.52 -12.74 1.00
CA ALA A 35 -9.03 -13.23 -0.28
C ALA A 35 -8.01 -13.09 -1.42
N GLY A 36 -7.29 -11.96 -1.48
CA GLY A 36 -6.22 -11.72 -2.43
C GLY A 36 -5.05 -12.68 -2.25
N VAL A 37 -4.63 -12.94 -1.01
CA VAL A 37 -3.60 -13.94 -0.68
C VAL A 37 -4.05 -15.34 -1.10
N TRP A 38 -5.29 -15.72 -0.80
CA TRP A 38 -5.86 -17.01 -1.22
C TRP A 38 -5.87 -17.17 -2.74
N ALA A 39 -6.36 -16.15 -3.47
CA ALA A 39 -6.32 -16.12 -4.92
C ALA A 39 -4.89 -16.21 -5.48
N GLY A 40 -3.93 -15.56 -4.81
CA GLY A 40 -2.51 -15.61 -5.16
C GLY A 40 -1.90 -17.01 -4.99
N LEU A 41 -2.25 -17.71 -3.90
CA LEU A 41 -1.82 -19.10 -3.67
C LEU A 41 -2.34 -20.04 -4.75
N ILE A 42 -3.61 -19.93 -5.14
CA ILE A 42 -4.20 -20.71 -6.24
C ILE A 42 -3.47 -20.37 -7.55
N ARG A 43 -3.25 -19.09 -7.83
CA ARG A 43 -2.51 -18.64 -9.02
C ARG A 43 -1.07 -19.17 -9.06
N GLY A 44 -0.45 -19.35 -7.89
CA GLY A 44 0.88 -19.95 -7.75
C GLY A 44 0.92 -21.47 -7.88
N GLY A 45 -0.22 -22.13 -8.07
CA GLY A 45 -0.33 -23.58 -8.27
C GLY A 45 -0.53 -24.39 -7.00
N VAL A 46 -0.87 -23.76 -5.86
CA VAL A 46 -1.25 -24.50 -4.65
C VAL A 46 -2.69 -25.01 -4.83
N PRO A 47 -2.95 -26.31 -4.60
CA PRO A 47 -4.25 -26.92 -4.84
C PRO A 47 -5.25 -26.56 -3.73
N LEU A 48 -5.66 -25.29 -3.68
CA LEU A 48 -6.69 -24.79 -2.78
C LEU A 48 -8.05 -24.71 -3.48
N PRO A 49 -9.16 -24.81 -2.73
CA PRO A 49 -10.50 -24.55 -3.25
C PRO A 49 -10.61 -23.16 -3.89
N GLY A 50 -10.88 -23.11 -5.20
CA GLY A 50 -11.13 -21.88 -5.96
C GLY A 50 -12.62 -21.60 -6.24
N GLY A 51 -13.49 -22.57 -5.97
CA GLY A 51 -14.91 -22.49 -6.34
C GLY A 51 -15.13 -22.52 -7.87
N PRO A 52 -16.37 -22.25 -8.33
CA PRO A 52 -16.74 -22.31 -9.75
C PRO A 52 -16.31 -21.07 -10.56
N ILE A 53 -15.80 -20.03 -9.89
CA ILE A 53 -15.38 -18.76 -10.48
C ILE A 53 -13.88 -18.83 -10.72
N PRO A 54 -13.30 -18.12 -11.72
CA PRO A 54 -11.85 -17.99 -11.87
C PRO A 54 -11.26 -17.12 -10.74
N PHE A 55 -11.32 -17.59 -9.49
CA PHE A 55 -10.96 -16.86 -8.28
C PHE A 55 -9.48 -16.43 -8.29
N ALA A 56 -8.60 -17.25 -8.87
CA ALA A 56 -7.19 -16.92 -9.08
C ALA A 56 -6.98 -15.65 -9.92
N ALA A 57 -7.89 -15.34 -10.85
CA ALA A 57 -7.83 -14.12 -11.67
C ALA A 57 -8.21 -12.86 -10.86
N LEU A 58 -8.86 -13.02 -9.72
CA LEU A 58 -9.29 -11.93 -8.84
C LEU A 58 -8.21 -11.48 -7.85
N HIS A 59 -7.01 -12.09 -7.88
CA HIS A 59 -5.89 -11.69 -7.02
C HIS A 59 -5.59 -10.18 -7.07
N GLY A 60 -5.39 -9.62 -8.26
CA GLY A 60 -5.13 -8.18 -8.44
C GLY A 60 -6.26 -7.29 -7.91
N PRO A 61 -7.53 -7.51 -8.33
CA PRO A 61 -8.69 -6.80 -7.79
C PRO A 61 -8.82 -6.84 -6.26
N PHE A 62 -8.60 -7.99 -5.62
CA PHE A 62 -8.62 -8.07 -4.16
C PHE A 62 -7.49 -7.28 -3.51
N MET A 63 -6.27 -7.38 -4.06
CA MET A 63 -5.10 -6.74 -3.44
C MET A 63 -5.09 -5.22 -3.58
N ILE A 64 -5.48 -4.69 -4.75
CA ILE A 64 -5.29 -3.26 -5.04
C ILE A 64 -6.56 -2.46 -4.78
N PRO A 65 -7.60 -2.48 -5.63
CA PRO A 65 -8.77 -1.66 -5.37
C PRO A 65 -9.57 -2.15 -4.15
N GLY A 66 -9.51 -3.43 -3.78
CA GLY A 66 -10.16 -3.99 -2.58
C GLY A 66 -9.42 -3.67 -1.28
N PHE A 67 -8.23 -4.23 -1.07
CA PHE A 67 -7.45 -4.05 0.17
C PHE A 67 -6.81 -2.66 0.25
N LEU A 68 -5.86 -2.33 -0.64
CA LEU A 68 -5.11 -1.07 -0.56
C LEU A 68 -6.01 0.15 -0.80
N GLY A 69 -6.99 0.05 -1.71
CA GLY A 69 -7.99 1.07 -1.95
C GLY A 69 -8.86 1.36 -0.71
N THR A 70 -9.27 0.31 0.02
CA THR A 70 -9.98 0.48 1.30
C THR A 70 -9.06 1.11 2.35
N LEU A 71 -7.83 0.61 2.53
CA LEU A 71 -6.94 1.09 3.59
C LEU A 71 -6.50 2.54 3.38
N ILE A 72 -6.04 2.87 2.17
CA ILE A 72 -5.64 4.23 1.80
C ILE A 72 -6.86 5.15 1.85
N GLY A 73 -8.01 4.72 1.33
CA GLY A 73 -9.27 5.48 1.39
C GLY A 73 -9.68 5.80 2.84
N LEU A 74 -9.58 4.82 3.74
CA LEU A 74 -9.89 4.98 5.17
C LEU A 74 -8.93 5.96 5.83
N GLU A 75 -7.63 5.81 5.61
CA GLU A 75 -6.62 6.70 6.17
C GLU A 75 -6.86 8.16 5.72
N ARG A 76 -7.09 8.37 4.42
CA ARG A 76 -7.36 9.70 3.87
C ARG A 76 -8.69 10.28 4.37
N ALA A 77 -9.71 9.43 4.57
CA ALA A 77 -10.98 9.87 5.15
C ALA A 77 -10.84 10.30 6.61
N VAL A 78 -10.02 9.60 7.39
CA VAL A 78 -9.68 10.00 8.77
C VAL A 78 -8.95 11.34 8.77
N GLY A 79 -7.93 11.50 7.92
CA GLY A 79 -7.15 12.74 7.80
C GLY A 79 -7.95 13.95 7.32
N ALA A 80 -8.98 13.74 6.48
CA ALA A 80 -9.80 14.83 5.94
C ALA A 80 -10.76 15.47 6.96
N GLY A 81 -11.03 14.79 8.09
CA GLY A 81 -11.83 15.32 9.20
C GLY A 81 -13.33 15.52 8.93
N VAL A 82 -13.86 15.03 7.81
CA VAL A 82 -15.27 15.15 7.41
C VAL A 82 -15.85 13.79 6.97
N ARG A 83 -17.18 13.67 6.85
CA ARG A 83 -17.86 12.37 6.68
C ARG A 83 -17.86 11.81 5.26
N TRP A 84 -18.01 12.64 4.23
CA TRP A 84 -18.19 12.16 2.85
C TRP A 84 -17.00 11.34 2.29
N PRO A 85 -15.71 11.58 2.66
CA PRO A 85 -14.59 10.78 2.19
C PRO A 85 -14.67 9.30 2.57
N TYR A 86 -15.41 8.96 3.64
CA TYR A 86 -15.66 7.57 4.02
C TYR A 86 -16.46 6.79 2.97
N ALA A 87 -17.09 7.46 2.00
CA ALA A 87 -17.73 6.78 0.87
C ALA A 87 -16.70 6.04 -0.02
N ALA A 88 -15.44 6.47 -0.06
CA ALA A 88 -14.38 5.76 -0.81
C ALA A 88 -14.10 4.35 -0.24
N PRO A 89 -13.67 4.18 1.03
CA PRO A 89 -13.45 2.85 1.59
C PRO A 89 -14.74 2.02 1.68
N ALA A 90 -15.91 2.63 1.87
CA ALA A 90 -17.18 1.92 1.86
C ALA A 90 -17.53 1.34 0.47
N ALA A 91 -17.34 2.11 -0.60
CA ALA A 91 -17.58 1.65 -1.96
C ALA A 91 -16.56 0.57 -2.39
N SER A 92 -15.29 0.70 -1.97
CA SER A 92 -14.27 -0.34 -2.19
C SER A 92 -14.60 -1.64 -1.44
N THR A 93 -15.08 -1.52 -0.20
CA THR A 93 -15.58 -2.67 0.58
C THR A 93 -16.76 -3.35 -0.12
N LEU A 94 -17.74 -2.59 -0.60
CA LEU A 94 -18.88 -3.12 -1.34
C LEU A 94 -18.45 -3.84 -2.63
N GLY A 95 -17.49 -3.27 -3.36
CA GLY A 95 -16.92 -3.90 -4.54
C GLY A 95 -16.22 -5.23 -4.22
N THR A 96 -15.54 -5.32 -3.08
CA THR A 96 -14.94 -6.58 -2.60
C THR A 96 -16.02 -7.61 -2.25
N VAL A 97 -17.12 -7.20 -1.61
CA VAL A 97 -18.25 -8.10 -1.31
C VAL A 97 -18.83 -8.68 -2.60
N PHE A 98 -19.00 -7.88 -3.65
CA PHE A 98 -19.46 -8.38 -4.96
C PHE A 98 -18.49 -9.40 -5.58
N LEU A 99 -17.16 -9.23 -5.43
CA LEU A 99 -16.19 -10.24 -5.88
C LEU A 99 -16.35 -11.56 -5.12
N LEU A 100 -16.45 -11.48 -3.79
CA LEU A 100 -16.57 -12.67 -2.94
C LEU A 100 -17.89 -13.42 -3.18
N ALA A 101 -18.97 -12.68 -3.43
CA ALA A 101 -20.28 -13.24 -3.73
C ALA A 101 -20.40 -13.84 -5.14
N GLY A 102 -19.37 -13.66 -6.00
CA GLY A 102 -19.46 -14.07 -7.40
C GLY A 102 -20.48 -13.29 -8.21
N ALA A 103 -20.78 -12.05 -7.80
CA ALA A 103 -21.69 -11.18 -8.52
C ALA A 103 -21.11 -10.81 -9.91
N PRO A 104 -21.94 -10.30 -10.84
CA PRO A 104 -21.46 -9.86 -12.15
C PRO A 104 -20.27 -8.89 -12.02
N ALA A 105 -19.23 -9.11 -12.82
CA ALA A 105 -17.98 -8.34 -12.76
C ALA A 105 -18.21 -6.81 -12.87
N LEU A 106 -19.26 -6.40 -13.59
CA LEU A 106 -19.71 -5.03 -13.71
C LEU A 106 -19.94 -4.35 -12.34
N TRP A 107 -20.57 -5.04 -11.39
CA TRP A 107 -20.95 -4.45 -10.11
C TRP A 107 -19.73 -4.17 -9.24
N SER A 108 -18.80 -5.11 -9.21
CA SER A 108 -17.55 -4.92 -8.49
C SER A 108 -16.68 -3.83 -9.12
N SER A 109 -16.47 -3.89 -10.44
CA SER A 109 -15.62 -2.92 -11.13
C SER A 109 -16.21 -1.49 -11.09
N ALA A 110 -17.54 -1.34 -11.20
CA ALA A 110 -18.21 -0.05 -11.11
C ALA A 110 -18.12 0.56 -9.70
N THR A 111 -18.30 -0.24 -8.65
CA THR A 111 -18.18 0.24 -7.27
C THR A 111 -16.75 0.59 -6.88
N HIS A 112 -15.76 -0.17 -7.36
CA HIS A 112 -14.34 0.20 -7.19
C HIS A 112 -13.98 1.47 -7.99
N LEU A 113 -14.55 1.68 -9.18
CA LEU A 113 -14.41 2.94 -9.90
C LEU A 113 -15.00 4.11 -9.09
N ALA A 114 -16.22 3.96 -8.57
CA ALA A 114 -16.84 4.96 -7.70
C ALA A 114 -15.97 5.27 -6.46
N ALA A 115 -15.40 4.24 -5.82
CA ALA A 115 -14.48 4.39 -4.70
C ALA A 115 -13.27 5.26 -5.06
N SER A 116 -12.65 5.01 -6.22
CA SER A 116 -11.51 5.78 -6.70
C SER A 116 -11.87 7.21 -7.10
N ILE A 117 -13.08 7.46 -7.62
CA ILE A 117 -13.57 8.82 -7.91
C ILE A 117 -13.72 9.62 -6.60
N VAL A 118 -14.31 9.01 -5.56
CA VAL A 118 -14.45 9.65 -4.24
C VAL A 118 -13.07 9.90 -3.61
N LEU A 119 -12.13 8.96 -3.75
CA LEU A 119 -10.75 9.16 -3.28
C LEU A 119 -10.09 10.33 -4.00
N THR A 120 -10.19 10.41 -5.32
CA THR A 120 -9.66 11.54 -6.12
C THR A 120 -10.28 12.86 -5.70
N ALA A 121 -11.61 12.91 -5.53
CA ALA A 121 -12.29 14.11 -5.02
C ALA A 121 -11.75 14.50 -3.62
N THR A 122 -11.45 13.51 -2.77
CA THR A 122 -10.91 13.75 -1.43
C THR A 122 -9.53 14.39 -1.54
N MET A 123 -8.67 13.87 -2.42
CA MET A 123 -7.35 14.43 -2.66
C MET A 123 -7.43 15.84 -3.26
N CYS A 124 -8.35 16.10 -4.18
CA CYS A 124 -8.60 17.43 -4.74
C CYS A 124 -9.00 18.44 -3.66
N ARG A 125 -9.86 18.04 -2.72
CA ARG A 125 -10.22 18.88 -1.56
C ARG A 125 -9.00 19.18 -0.70
N LEU A 126 -8.19 18.17 -0.37
CA LEU A 126 -6.99 18.37 0.44
C LEU A 126 -5.97 19.27 -0.27
N LEU A 127 -5.83 19.13 -1.59
CA LEU A 127 -5.03 20.04 -2.41
C LEU A 127 -5.56 21.47 -2.33
N TRP A 128 -6.87 21.66 -2.45
CA TRP A 128 -7.49 22.99 -2.33
C TRP A 128 -7.23 23.63 -0.96
N GLN A 129 -7.25 22.84 0.11
CA GLN A 129 -7.09 23.32 1.48
C GLN A 129 -5.63 23.63 1.84
N HIS A 130 -4.70 22.76 1.49
CA HIS A 130 -3.31 22.86 1.94
C HIS A 130 -2.37 23.50 0.90
N ARG A 131 -2.75 23.52 -0.39
CA ARG A 131 -1.99 24.11 -1.51
C ARG A 131 -0.51 23.70 -1.57
N ALA A 132 -0.20 22.49 -1.09
CA ALA A 132 1.13 21.93 -1.14
C ALA A 132 1.37 21.19 -2.46
N TRP A 133 2.61 21.17 -2.96
CA TRP A 133 2.89 20.49 -4.22
C TRP A 133 2.71 18.96 -4.13
N TYR A 134 3.02 18.36 -2.98
CA TYR A 134 2.89 16.91 -2.79
C TYR A 134 1.42 16.44 -2.78
N THR A 135 0.47 17.33 -2.46
CA THR A 135 -0.95 17.01 -2.59
C THR A 135 -1.41 16.96 -4.03
N ALA A 136 -0.72 17.62 -4.96
CA ALA A 136 -0.95 17.42 -6.40
C ALA A 136 -0.54 16.00 -6.82
N LEU A 137 0.60 15.49 -6.32
CA LEU A 137 1.02 14.11 -6.60
C LEU A 137 0.00 13.09 -6.08
N PHE A 138 -0.60 13.31 -4.91
CA PHE A 138 -1.70 12.48 -4.42
C PHE A 138 -2.93 12.50 -5.35
N VAL A 139 -3.30 13.66 -5.90
CA VAL A 139 -4.39 13.76 -6.88
C VAL A 139 -4.06 12.94 -8.12
N PHE A 140 -2.88 13.11 -8.72
CA PHE A 140 -2.48 12.35 -9.90
C PHE A 140 -2.42 10.85 -9.63
N ALA A 141 -1.90 10.43 -8.47
CA ALA A 141 -1.91 9.04 -8.05
C ALA A 141 -3.34 8.49 -7.96
N ALA A 142 -4.26 9.21 -7.31
CA ALA A 142 -5.67 8.80 -7.20
C ALA A 142 -6.36 8.73 -8.58
N CYS A 143 -6.03 9.65 -9.50
CA CYS A 143 -6.47 9.57 -10.90
C CYS A 143 -5.97 8.28 -11.58
N CYS A 144 -4.74 7.84 -11.32
CA CYS A 144 -4.23 6.58 -11.85
C CYS A 144 -5.07 5.38 -11.38
N LEU A 145 -5.50 5.36 -10.12
CA LEU A 145 -6.40 4.32 -9.62
C LEU A 145 -7.76 4.35 -10.35
N ALA A 146 -8.32 5.54 -10.56
CA ALA A 146 -9.59 5.71 -11.26
C ALA A 146 -9.50 5.26 -12.73
N ILE A 147 -8.39 5.60 -13.41
CA ILE A 147 -8.14 5.14 -14.79
C ILE A 147 -7.99 3.61 -14.82
N GLY A 148 -7.21 3.02 -13.90
CA GLY A 148 -7.08 1.57 -13.79
C GLY A 148 -8.42 0.87 -13.57
N ASN A 149 -9.26 1.38 -12.67
CA ASN A 149 -10.59 0.83 -12.40
C ASN A 149 -11.56 1.02 -13.57
N LEU A 150 -11.47 2.14 -14.30
CA LEU A 150 -12.25 2.35 -15.53
C LEU A 150 -11.84 1.37 -16.63
N LEU A 151 -10.55 1.12 -16.79
CA LEU A 151 -10.04 0.14 -17.74
C LEU A 151 -10.49 -1.27 -17.35
N TRP A 152 -10.47 -1.60 -16.06
CA TRP A 152 -10.99 -2.88 -15.57
C TRP A 152 -12.49 -3.04 -15.79
N LEU A 153 -13.29 -1.99 -15.54
CA LEU A 153 -14.72 -1.94 -15.85
C LEU A 153 -15.00 -2.19 -17.34
N ARG A 154 -14.11 -1.73 -18.22
CA ARG A 154 -14.17 -1.97 -19.67
C ARG A 154 -13.54 -3.29 -20.12
N ALA A 155 -13.24 -4.19 -19.18
CA ALA A 155 -12.59 -5.48 -19.43
C ALA A 155 -11.26 -5.37 -20.21
N ALA A 156 -10.50 -4.27 -20.02
CA ALA A 156 -9.19 -4.12 -20.61
C ALA A 156 -8.21 -5.19 -20.08
N PRO A 157 -7.13 -5.50 -20.83
CA PRO A 157 -6.13 -6.48 -20.40
C PRO A 157 -5.53 -6.14 -19.03
N MET A 158 -5.42 -7.14 -18.16
CA MET A 158 -4.91 -6.97 -16.79
C MET A 158 -3.52 -6.31 -16.71
N PRO A 159 -2.55 -6.59 -17.60
CA PRO A 159 -1.24 -5.90 -17.56
C PRO A 159 -1.33 -4.38 -17.68
N LEU A 160 -2.27 -3.88 -18.48
CA LEU A 160 -2.53 -2.45 -18.60
C LEU A 160 -3.18 -1.91 -17.32
N VAL A 161 -4.21 -2.60 -16.82
CA VAL A 161 -4.92 -2.25 -15.57
C VAL A 161 -3.95 -2.19 -14.38
N SER A 162 -3.12 -3.21 -14.20
CA SER A 162 -2.17 -3.30 -13.09
C SER A 162 -1.08 -2.24 -13.16
N SER A 163 -0.69 -1.79 -14.35
CA SER A 163 0.32 -0.73 -14.50
C SER A 163 -0.21 0.62 -13.99
N TRP A 164 -1.49 0.93 -14.22
CA TRP A 164 -2.16 2.09 -13.62
C TRP A 164 -2.31 1.97 -12.11
N TRP A 165 -2.66 0.78 -11.62
CA TRP A 165 -2.72 0.51 -10.19
C TRP A 165 -1.34 0.62 -9.51
N LEU A 166 -0.28 0.22 -10.20
CA LEU A 166 1.11 0.37 -9.73
C LEU A 166 1.50 1.85 -9.69
N ALA A 167 1.21 2.62 -10.74
CA ALA A 167 1.45 4.06 -10.76
C ALA A 167 0.71 4.78 -9.62
N PHE A 168 -0.53 4.39 -9.31
CA PHE A 168 -1.25 4.87 -8.13
C PHE A 168 -0.45 4.62 -6.84
N LEU A 169 -0.05 3.37 -6.56
CA LEU A 169 0.60 3.02 -5.30
C LEU A 169 1.99 3.68 -5.17
N VAL A 170 2.78 3.68 -6.24
CA VAL A 170 4.09 4.35 -6.27
C VAL A 170 3.94 5.85 -6.08
N GLY A 171 2.99 6.49 -6.77
CA GLY A 171 2.72 7.92 -6.63
C GLY A 171 2.22 8.30 -5.23
N THR A 172 1.30 7.53 -4.66
CA THR A 172 0.81 7.74 -3.29
C THR A 172 1.94 7.62 -2.27
N ILE A 173 2.74 6.56 -2.36
CA ILE A 173 3.84 6.35 -1.41
C ILE A 173 4.90 7.44 -1.56
N ALA A 174 5.31 7.77 -2.79
CA ALA A 174 6.28 8.83 -3.02
C ALA A 174 5.77 10.19 -2.51
N GLY A 175 4.49 10.51 -2.71
CA GLY A 175 3.84 11.71 -2.17
C GLY A 175 3.86 11.76 -0.65
N GLU A 176 3.52 10.65 0.02
CA GLU A 176 3.56 10.54 1.48
C GLU A 176 4.97 10.74 2.03
N ARG A 177 5.97 10.17 1.36
CA ARG A 177 7.38 10.36 1.75
C ARG A 177 7.83 11.81 1.66
N MET A 178 7.35 12.55 0.67
CA MET A 178 7.65 13.97 0.51
C MET A 178 6.91 14.84 1.52
N GLU A 179 5.67 14.48 1.86
CA GLU A 179 4.93 15.11 2.95
C GLU A 179 5.70 14.97 4.28
N LEU A 180 6.24 13.80 4.59
CA LEU A 180 6.98 13.56 5.84
C LEU A 180 8.38 14.20 5.83
N SER A 181 9.04 14.23 4.68
CA SER A 181 10.39 14.81 4.55
C SER A 181 10.41 16.35 4.63
N ARG A 182 9.24 17.01 4.61
CA ARG A 182 9.12 18.48 4.75
C ARG A 182 9.78 19.04 6.00
N VAL A 183 9.80 18.26 7.09
CA VAL A 183 10.39 18.65 8.38
C VAL A 183 11.89 18.88 8.24
N VAL A 184 12.51 18.24 7.25
CA VAL A 184 13.96 18.25 7.03
C VAL A 184 14.36 19.08 5.80
N ALA A 185 13.38 19.69 5.12
CA ALA A 185 13.52 20.49 3.90
C ALA A 185 14.32 19.76 2.79
N PRO A 186 13.66 19.00 1.89
CA PRO A 186 14.36 18.37 0.78
C PRO A 186 15.02 19.42 -0.14
N PRO A 187 16.08 19.06 -0.88
CA PRO A 187 16.74 20.00 -1.78
C PRO A 187 15.76 20.49 -2.86
N ALA A 188 15.95 21.72 -3.35
CA ALA A 188 15.03 22.36 -4.29
C ALA A 188 14.77 21.55 -5.58
N TRP A 189 15.73 20.71 -5.99
CA TRP A 189 15.61 19.85 -7.16
C TRP A 189 14.81 18.56 -6.91
N ALA A 190 14.55 18.17 -5.66
CA ALA A 190 13.82 16.92 -5.35
C ALA A 190 12.41 16.92 -5.92
N GLN A 191 11.69 18.04 -5.80
CA GLN A 191 10.34 18.19 -6.34
C GLN A 191 10.29 18.03 -7.87
N PRO A 192 11.02 18.82 -8.69
CA PRO A 192 10.97 18.67 -10.14
C PRO A 192 11.48 17.30 -10.59
N THR A 193 12.48 16.71 -9.93
CA THR A 193 12.95 15.35 -10.24
C THR A 193 11.85 14.32 -10.00
N LEU A 194 11.13 14.39 -8.88
CA LEU A 194 10.06 13.43 -8.60
C LEU A 194 8.88 13.59 -9.56
N VAL A 195 8.49 14.83 -9.89
CA VAL A 195 7.45 15.10 -10.88
C VAL A 195 7.86 14.56 -12.25
N ALA A 196 9.08 14.83 -12.72
CA ALA A 196 9.58 14.31 -13.99
C ALA A 196 9.60 12.77 -14.00
N SER A 197 10.05 12.14 -12.91
CA SER A 197 10.11 10.68 -12.78
C SER A 197 8.72 10.04 -12.77
N PHE A 198 7.75 10.67 -12.10
CA PHE A 198 6.36 10.21 -12.11
C PHE A 198 5.69 10.41 -13.47
N SER A 199 5.92 11.54 -14.14
CA SER A 199 5.46 11.76 -15.51
C SER A 199 6.01 10.70 -16.46
N LEU A 200 7.28 10.34 -16.33
CA LEU A 200 7.91 9.27 -17.10
C LEU A 200 7.25 7.91 -16.87
N LEU A 201 6.94 7.58 -15.61
CA LEU A 201 6.20 6.38 -15.26
C LEU A 201 4.79 6.34 -15.92
N VAL A 202 4.08 7.46 -15.88
CA VAL A 202 2.75 7.59 -16.52
C VAL A 202 2.85 7.51 -18.04
N LEU A 203 3.85 8.14 -18.66
CA LEU A 203 4.10 8.03 -20.10
C LEU A 203 4.43 6.59 -20.51
N GLY A 204 5.25 5.89 -19.74
CA GLY A 204 5.49 4.45 -19.95
C GLY A 204 4.21 3.63 -19.84
N THR A 205 3.35 3.97 -18.88
CA THR A 205 2.04 3.33 -18.73
C THR A 205 1.14 3.56 -19.95
N LEU A 206 1.07 4.80 -20.45
CA LEU A 206 0.32 5.19 -21.63
C LEU A 206 0.85 4.55 -22.92
N ALA A 207 2.17 4.39 -23.04
CA ALA A 207 2.83 3.78 -24.20
C ALA A 207 2.67 2.25 -24.27
N GLY A 208 1.78 1.67 -23.46
CA GLY A 208 1.51 0.24 -23.42
C GLY A 208 2.22 -0.48 -22.28
N SER A 209 2.94 0.21 -21.38
CA SER A 209 3.58 -0.35 -20.20
C SER A 209 4.38 -1.63 -20.52
N LEU A 210 4.20 -2.68 -19.73
CA LEU A 210 4.80 -4.01 -19.91
C LEU A 210 4.25 -4.79 -21.12
N ALA A 211 3.51 -4.16 -22.04
CA ALA A 211 3.02 -4.78 -23.28
C ALA A 211 3.82 -4.37 -24.52
N THR A 212 4.61 -3.28 -24.44
CA THR A 212 5.48 -2.84 -25.53
C THR A 212 6.91 -2.63 -25.03
N PRO A 213 7.96 -2.85 -25.84
CA PRO A 213 9.34 -2.61 -25.40
C PRO A 213 9.58 -1.16 -24.96
N ALA A 214 9.05 -0.19 -25.73
CA ALA A 214 9.19 1.23 -25.41
C ALA A 214 8.42 1.61 -24.13
N GLY A 215 7.20 1.10 -23.95
CA GLY A 215 6.41 1.30 -22.74
C GLY A 215 7.10 0.71 -21.51
N ALA A 216 7.65 -0.50 -21.61
CA ALA A 216 8.35 -1.18 -20.52
C ALA A 216 9.61 -0.42 -20.12
N PHE A 217 10.38 0.04 -21.11
CA PHE A 217 11.57 0.86 -20.89
C PHE A 217 11.25 2.17 -20.14
N LEU A 218 10.29 2.96 -20.65
CA LEU A 218 9.89 4.22 -20.02
C LEU A 218 9.30 3.99 -18.62
N PHE A 219 8.49 2.94 -18.45
CA PHE A 219 7.90 2.58 -17.17
C PHE A 219 8.98 2.20 -16.16
N GLY A 220 9.91 1.32 -16.55
CA GLY A 220 11.03 0.90 -15.72
C GLY A 220 11.96 2.05 -15.35
N LEU A 221 12.26 2.94 -16.31
CA LEU A 221 13.05 4.14 -16.08
C LEU A 221 12.35 5.09 -15.09
N GLY A 222 11.03 5.24 -15.18
CA GLY A 222 10.22 5.98 -14.22
C GLY A 222 10.31 5.40 -12.81
N LEU A 223 10.14 4.08 -12.65
CA LEU A 223 10.30 3.40 -11.35
C LEU A 223 11.70 3.58 -10.77
N LEU A 224 12.73 3.39 -11.59
CA LEU A 224 14.13 3.53 -11.17
C LEU A 224 14.44 4.97 -10.76
N ALA A 225 13.99 5.96 -11.54
CA ALA A 225 14.21 7.37 -11.23
C ALA A 225 13.51 7.79 -9.93
N ILE A 226 12.28 7.32 -9.68
CA ILE A 226 11.60 7.52 -8.40
C ILE A 226 12.38 6.86 -7.25
N ALA A 227 12.82 5.61 -7.42
CA ALA A 227 13.57 4.89 -6.39
C ALA A 227 14.88 5.60 -6.02
N LEU A 228 15.67 6.02 -7.03
CA LEU A 228 16.92 6.75 -6.82
C LEU A 228 16.67 8.11 -6.17
N GLY A 229 15.61 8.81 -6.58
CA GLY A 229 15.17 10.04 -5.93
C GLY A 229 14.89 9.84 -4.44
N LEU A 230 14.02 8.89 -4.10
CA LEU A 230 13.68 8.56 -2.71
C LEU A 230 14.93 8.17 -1.91
N ILE A 231 15.81 7.32 -2.45
CA ILE A 231 17.08 6.97 -1.79
C ILE A 231 17.94 8.22 -1.56
N ARG A 232 17.97 9.17 -2.48
CA ARG A 232 18.88 10.32 -2.41
C ARG A 232 18.41 11.44 -1.47
N PHE A 233 17.10 11.64 -1.34
CA PHE A 233 16.56 12.78 -0.59
C PHE A 233 15.57 12.44 0.54
N ASP A 234 15.15 11.18 0.73
CA ASP A 234 14.30 10.80 1.88
C ASP A 234 15.06 10.93 3.21
N VAL A 235 14.33 11.32 4.25
CA VAL A 235 14.85 11.44 5.62
C VAL A 235 15.31 10.11 6.23
N ALA A 236 14.91 8.97 5.69
CA ALA A 236 15.19 7.63 6.23
C ALA A 236 16.66 7.40 6.61
N TRP A 237 17.62 7.89 5.81
CA TRP A 237 19.04 7.81 6.14
C TRP A 237 19.43 8.51 7.44
N ARG A 238 18.81 9.66 7.73
CA ARG A 238 19.01 10.37 8.99
C ARG A 238 18.31 9.63 10.12
N THR A 239 17.15 9.07 9.85
CA THR A 239 16.35 8.32 10.83
C THR A 239 17.05 7.03 11.30
N LEU A 240 17.92 6.42 10.48
CA LEU A 240 18.73 5.25 10.86
C LEU A 240 19.61 5.46 12.09
N LYS A 241 19.97 6.71 12.41
CA LYS A 241 20.80 7.04 13.58
C LYS A 241 20.05 6.87 14.90
N HIS A 242 18.73 6.88 14.89
CA HIS A 242 17.90 6.64 16.07
C HIS A 242 17.80 5.14 16.38
N THR A 243 17.23 4.79 17.53
CA THR A 243 16.99 3.41 17.97
C THR A 243 15.49 3.13 18.13
N GLY A 244 15.10 1.85 18.16
CA GLY A 244 13.69 1.45 18.29
C GLY A 244 12.90 1.59 16.99
N LEU A 245 11.64 2.05 17.11
CA LEU A 245 10.69 2.15 16.00
C LEU A 245 11.23 2.99 14.81
N PRO A 246 11.80 4.20 15.01
CA PRO A 246 12.31 4.99 13.90
C PRO A 246 13.33 4.25 13.03
N ARG A 247 14.24 3.46 13.66
CA ARG A 247 15.24 2.68 12.92
C ARG A 247 14.61 1.55 12.12
N PHE A 248 13.63 0.84 12.70
CA PHE A 248 12.87 -0.18 11.98
C PHE A 248 12.16 0.40 10.76
N VAL A 249 11.46 1.53 10.94
CA VAL A 249 10.79 2.26 9.86
C VAL A 249 11.80 2.64 8.76
N ALA A 250 12.94 3.22 9.14
CA ALA A 250 13.98 3.61 8.19
C ALA A 250 14.53 2.43 7.39
N LEU A 251 14.78 1.28 8.04
CA LEU A 251 15.27 0.08 7.35
C LEU A 251 14.24 -0.46 6.37
N ALA A 252 12.97 -0.55 6.77
CA ALA A 252 11.88 -1.00 5.92
C ALA A 252 11.62 -0.07 4.72
N LEU A 253 11.75 1.25 4.92
CA LEU A 253 11.68 2.25 3.84
C LEU A 253 12.81 2.05 2.82
N LEU A 254 14.06 2.02 3.30
CA LEU A 254 15.24 1.93 2.42
C LEU A 254 15.29 0.60 1.66
N SER A 255 14.92 -0.51 2.30
CA SER A 255 14.81 -1.80 1.63
C SER A 255 13.68 -1.80 0.59
N GLY A 256 12.55 -1.14 0.89
CA GLY A 256 11.49 -0.92 -0.07
C GLY A 256 11.96 -0.15 -1.30
N PHE A 257 12.73 0.93 -1.12
CA PHE A 257 13.26 1.70 -2.25
C PHE A 257 14.24 0.87 -3.10
N ALA A 258 15.04 0.00 -2.48
CA ALA A 258 15.90 -0.93 -3.21
C ALA A 258 15.08 -1.88 -4.10
N TRP A 259 13.96 -2.42 -3.61
CA TRP A 259 13.08 -3.27 -4.43
C TRP A 259 12.39 -2.50 -5.56
N LEU A 260 12.03 -1.23 -5.34
CA LEU A 260 11.51 -0.37 -6.42
C LEU A 260 12.57 -0.14 -7.51
N ALA A 261 13.84 0.04 -7.14
CA ALA A 261 14.94 0.13 -8.10
C ALA A 261 15.12 -1.19 -8.88
N VAL A 262 15.09 -2.35 -8.19
CA VAL A 262 15.13 -3.66 -8.85
C VAL A 262 13.98 -3.82 -9.85
N ALA A 263 12.75 -3.43 -9.47
CA ALA A 263 11.61 -3.48 -10.37
C ALA A 263 11.82 -2.61 -11.62
N GLY A 264 12.36 -1.39 -11.45
CA GLY A 264 12.67 -0.48 -12.55
C GLY A 264 13.74 -1.04 -13.49
N ILE A 265 14.80 -1.64 -12.95
CA ILE A 265 15.87 -2.28 -13.72
C ILE A 265 15.32 -3.47 -14.52
N VAL A 266 14.57 -4.37 -13.87
CA VAL A 266 13.99 -5.56 -14.52
C VAL A 266 13.01 -5.15 -15.63
N ALA A 267 12.21 -4.11 -15.42
CA ALA A 267 11.27 -3.61 -16.43
C ALA A 267 11.98 -2.91 -17.61
N ALA A 268 13.12 -2.25 -17.37
CA ALA A 268 13.80 -1.46 -18.41
C ALA A 268 14.76 -2.26 -19.30
N LEU A 269 15.41 -3.31 -18.77
CA LEU A 269 16.52 -3.96 -19.47
C LEU A 269 16.10 -4.93 -20.57
N ASP A 270 14.88 -5.48 -20.53
CA ASP A 270 14.48 -6.52 -21.47
C ASP A 270 12.97 -6.41 -21.73
N PRO A 271 12.49 -6.49 -22.99
CA PRO A 271 11.07 -6.53 -23.30
C PRO A 271 10.34 -7.52 -22.40
N VAL A 272 9.60 -6.98 -21.43
CA VAL A 272 8.73 -7.79 -20.59
C VAL A 272 7.60 -8.26 -21.49
N ALA A 273 7.50 -9.57 -21.71
CA ALA A 273 6.29 -10.11 -22.28
C ALA A 273 5.11 -9.73 -21.36
N PRO A 274 3.96 -9.27 -21.90
CA PRO A 274 2.82 -8.82 -21.10
C PRO A 274 2.24 -9.89 -20.17
N ILE A 275 2.72 -11.13 -20.28
CA ILE A 275 2.40 -12.27 -19.41
C ILE A 275 3.71 -13.04 -19.20
N GLY A 276 3.90 -13.59 -18.00
CA GLY A 276 5.00 -14.51 -17.71
C GLY A 276 5.84 -14.10 -16.51
N ALA A 277 6.94 -14.83 -16.31
CA ALA A 277 7.70 -14.76 -15.07
C ALA A 277 8.32 -13.36 -14.81
N ARG A 278 8.82 -12.67 -15.85
CA ARG A 278 9.40 -11.32 -15.68
C ARG A 278 8.36 -10.26 -15.34
N TYR A 279 7.16 -10.33 -15.93
CA TYR A 279 6.04 -9.48 -15.54
C TYR A 279 5.69 -9.69 -14.06
N ASP A 280 5.60 -10.96 -13.65
CA ASP A 280 5.38 -11.30 -12.24
C ASP A 280 6.52 -10.79 -11.35
N ALA A 281 7.79 -10.86 -11.78
CA ALA A 281 8.93 -10.34 -11.02
C ALA A 281 8.81 -8.84 -10.75
N VAL A 282 8.48 -8.04 -11.77
CA VAL A 282 8.29 -6.59 -11.62
C VAL A 282 7.14 -6.30 -10.65
N LEU A 283 5.99 -6.95 -10.84
CA LEU A 283 4.84 -6.75 -9.97
C LEU A 283 5.13 -7.11 -8.52
N HIS A 284 5.79 -8.24 -8.26
CA HIS A 284 6.08 -8.67 -6.88
C HIS A 284 7.22 -7.86 -6.26
N ALA A 285 8.21 -7.40 -7.04
CA ALA A 285 9.20 -6.45 -6.56
C ALA A 285 8.54 -5.15 -6.09
N VAL A 286 7.56 -4.62 -6.83
CA VAL A 286 6.84 -3.42 -6.41
C VAL A 286 5.84 -3.72 -5.29
N PHE A 287 4.88 -4.63 -5.47
CA PHE A 287 3.82 -4.83 -4.49
C PHE A 287 4.33 -5.45 -3.19
N LEU A 288 5.20 -6.46 -3.22
CA LEU A 288 5.70 -7.07 -1.99
C LEU A 288 6.97 -6.38 -1.51
N GLY A 289 7.97 -6.25 -2.38
CA GLY A 289 9.26 -5.69 -2.01
C GLY A 289 9.19 -4.23 -1.55
N PHE A 290 8.45 -3.40 -2.29
CA PHE A 290 8.27 -1.99 -1.98
C PHE A 290 7.00 -1.72 -1.15
N VAL A 291 5.79 -2.03 -1.65
CA VAL A 291 4.53 -1.62 -0.99
C VAL A 291 4.32 -2.35 0.36
N PHE A 292 4.56 -3.66 0.47
CA PHE A 292 4.44 -4.33 1.78
C PHE A 292 5.53 -3.93 2.77
N ALA A 293 6.75 -3.63 2.32
CA ALA A 293 7.77 -3.05 3.21
C ALA A 293 7.32 -1.69 3.76
N MET A 294 6.66 -0.86 2.93
CA MET A 294 6.05 0.40 3.34
C MET A 294 4.90 0.18 4.33
N ILE A 295 4.03 -0.81 4.10
CA ILE A 295 2.96 -1.19 5.03
C ILE A 295 3.57 -1.59 6.38
N PHE A 296 4.62 -2.42 6.40
CA PHE A 296 5.28 -2.85 7.63
C PHE A 296 5.88 -1.65 8.37
N ALA A 297 6.46 -0.70 7.64
CA ALA A 297 7.01 0.54 8.19
C ALA A 297 5.92 1.42 8.83
N HIS A 298 4.76 1.58 8.18
CA HIS A 298 3.74 2.56 8.60
C HIS A 298 2.67 1.98 9.53
N ALA A 299 2.40 0.68 9.48
CA ALA A 299 1.36 0.06 10.28
C ALA A 299 1.51 0.34 11.80
N PRO A 300 2.72 0.34 12.41
CA PRO A 300 2.86 0.72 13.82
C PRO A 300 2.50 2.18 14.13
N MET A 301 2.52 3.06 13.13
CA MET A 301 2.17 4.48 13.25
C MET A 301 0.69 4.74 12.92
N ILE A 302 0.14 4.07 11.91
CA ILE A 302 -1.23 4.27 11.41
C ILE A 302 -2.27 3.51 12.25
N LEU A 303 -1.99 2.26 12.63
CA LEU A 303 -2.95 1.43 13.39
C LEU A 303 -3.41 2.11 14.68
N PRO A 304 -2.55 2.80 15.46
CA PRO A 304 -3.00 3.57 16.62
C PRO A 304 -3.97 4.69 16.30
N ALA A 305 -3.81 5.39 15.18
CA ALA A 305 -4.70 6.47 14.78
C ALA A 305 -6.10 5.95 14.40
N VAL A 306 -6.18 4.74 13.85
CA VAL A 306 -7.45 4.11 13.45
C VAL A 306 -8.12 3.40 14.64
N LEU A 307 -7.35 2.67 15.44
CA LEU A 307 -7.86 1.86 16.56
C LEU A 307 -7.99 2.64 17.88
N GLY A 308 -7.34 3.80 17.98
CA GLY A 308 -7.30 4.62 19.21
C GLY A 308 -6.45 4.00 20.34
N LYS A 309 -5.56 3.05 20.02
CA LYS A 309 -4.70 2.34 20.99
C LYS A 309 -3.24 2.38 20.56
N ARG A 310 -2.31 2.59 21.49
CA ARG A 310 -0.87 2.57 21.20
C ARG A 310 -0.43 1.16 20.78
N LEU A 311 0.42 1.07 19.77
CA LEU A 311 1.10 -0.16 19.37
C LEU A 311 2.58 -0.06 19.77
N PRO A 312 3.02 -0.73 20.84
CA PRO A 312 4.39 -0.64 21.31
C PRO A 312 5.31 -1.39 20.36
N PHE A 313 6.41 -0.75 20.02
CA PHE A 313 7.45 -1.38 19.21
C PHE A 313 8.16 -2.49 19.98
N HIS A 314 8.47 -3.58 19.27
CA HIS A 314 9.25 -4.71 19.78
C HIS A 314 10.14 -5.27 18.66
N LEU A 315 11.28 -5.84 19.02
CA LEU A 315 12.26 -6.36 18.05
C LEU A 315 11.70 -7.48 17.16
N ALA A 316 10.64 -8.16 17.60
CA ALA A 316 9.94 -9.17 16.80
C ALA A 316 9.45 -8.64 15.44
N PHE A 317 9.20 -7.32 15.28
CA PHE A 317 8.83 -6.74 13.98
C PHE A 317 9.91 -6.89 12.90
N TYR A 318 11.17 -7.12 13.26
CA TYR A 318 12.22 -7.42 12.29
C TYR A 318 12.06 -8.79 11.63
N ILE A 319 11.46 -9.77 12.32
CA ILE A 319 11.28 -11.13 11.80
C ILE A 319 10.46 -11.13 10.50
N PRO A 320 9.21 -10.61 10.46
CA PRO A 320 8.43 -10.59 9.23
C PRO A 320 9.09 -9.75 8.12
N LEU A 321 9.83 -8.69 8.47
CA LEU A 321 10.55 -7.87 7.48
C LEU A 321 11.69 -8.66 6.81
N VAL A 322 12.48 -9.41 7.58
CA VAL A 322 13.54 -10.28 7.04
C VAL A 322 12.93 -11.39 6.19
N VAL A 323 11.87 -12.04 6.69
CA VAL A 323 11.16 -13.09 5.93
C VAL A 323 10.65 -12.53 4.60
N LEU A 324 10.03 -11.34 4.60
CA LEU A 324 9.53 -10.68 3.39
C LEU A 324 10.65 -10.47 2.36
N HIS A 325 11.80 -9.95 2.75
CA HIS A 325 12.87 -9.66 1.79
C HIS A 325 13.52 -10.92 1.24
N LEU A 326 13.75 -11.93 2.09
CA LEU A 326 14.28 -13.23 1.63
C LEU A 326 13.30 -13.91 0.67
N SER A 327 12.00 -13.91 0.99
CA SER A 327 10.97 -14.54 0.17
C SER A 327 10.72 -13.81 -1.14
N VAL A 328 10.76 -12.48 -1.16
CA VAL A 328 10.71 -11.67 -2.38
C VAL A 328 11.94 -11.91 -3.25
N GLY A 329 13.13 -12.02 -2.67
CA GLY A 329 14.35 -12.37 -3.39
C GLY A 329 14.27 -13.76 -4.04
N LEU A 330 13.81 -14.78 -3.30
CA LEU A 330 13.57 -16.12 -3.84
C LEU A 330 12.51 -16.09 -4.95
N ARG A 331 11.44 -15.31 -4.78
CA ARG A 331 10.37 -15.19 -5.77
C ARG A 331 10.88 -14.61 -7.07
N ILE A 332 11.53 -13.45 -7.02
CA ILE A 332 12.09 -12.76 -8.18
C ILE A 332 13.19 -13.59 -8.83
N GLY A 333 14.07 -14.21 -8.04
CA GLY A 333 15.09 -15.12 -8.56
C GLY A 333 14.48 -16.29 -9.33
N GLY A 334 13.44 -16.94 -8.78
CA GLY A 334 12.71 -18.00 -9.47
C GLY A 334 11.97 -17.53 -10.71
N ASP A 335 11.44 -16.31 -10.70
CA ASP A 335 10.81 -15.69 -11.85
C ASP A 335 11.84 -15.44 -12.98
N LEU A 336 12.99 -14.86 -12.67
CA LEU A 336 14.06 -14.58 -13.64
C LEU A 336 14.74 -15.85 -14.18
N LEU A 337 14.89 -16.88 -13.35
CA LEU A 337 15.46 -18.18 -13.74
C LEU A 337 14.44 -19.11 -14.43
N GLY A 338 13.17 -18.73 -14.51
CA GLY A 338 12.12 -19.61 -15.03
C GLY A 338 11.83 -20.83 -14.14
N SER A 339 12.43 -20.94 -12.96
CA SER A 339 12.30 -22.09 -12.06
C SER A 339 11.08 -22.01 -11.13
N TRP A 340 10.25 -23.05 -11.13
CA TRP A 340 9.04 -23.12 -10.29
C TRP A 340 9.35 -23.28 -8.80
N PHE A 341 10.41 -24.01 -8.45
CA PHE A 341 10.69 -24.36 -7.06
C PHE A 341 11.00 -23.12 -6.18
N PRO A 342 11.91 -22.19 -6.56
CA PRO A 342 12.13 -20.96 -5.82
C PRO A 342 10.90 -20.04 -5.83
N ARG A 343 10.11 -20.04 -6.91
CA ARG A 343 8.86 -19.27 -6.98
C ARG A 343 7.82 -19.72 -5.96
N MET A 344 7.67 -21.04 -5.77
CA MET A 344 6.74 -21.63 -4.80
C MET A 344 7.14 -21.27 -3.37
N TRP A 345 8.40 -21.49 -3.00
CA TRP A 345 8.91 -21.16 -1.67
C TRP A 345 8.91 -19.65 -1.40
N GLY A 346 9.25 -18.83 -2.41
CA GLY A 346 9.14 -17.38 -2.33
C GLY A 346 7.69 -16.94 -2.07
N MET A 347 6.73 -17.53 -2.77
CA MET A 347 5.30 -17.24 -2.54
C MET A 347 4.85 -17.63 -1.11
N LEU A 348 5.17 -18.84 -0.65
CA LEU A 348 4.81 -19.28 0.71
C LEU A 348 5.47 -18.40 1.77
N GLY A 349 6.74 -18.02 1.57
CA GLY A 349 7.45 -17.08 2.43
C GLY A 349 6.80 -15.70 2.47
N ASN A 350 6.31 -15.20 1.33
CA ASN A 350 5.58 -13.92 1.27
C ASN A 350 4.29 -13.97 2.11
N VAL A 351 3.53 -15.07 2.03
CA VAL A 351 2.34 -15.29 2.86
C VAL A 351 2.73 -15.36 4.34
N ALA A 352 3.78 -16.12 4.67
CA ALA A 352 4.29 -16.22 6.03
C ALA A 352 4.70 -14.84 6.59
N ALA A 353 5.37 -14.00 5.80
CA ALA A 353 5.75 -12.65 6.21
C ALA A 353 4.54 -11.80 6.61
N ILE A 354 3.48 -11.82 5.78
CA ILE A 354 2.24 -11.07 6.06
C ILE A 354 1.58 -11.58 7.34
N VAL A 355 1.43 -12.91 7.49
CA VAL A 355 0.80 -13.52 8.67
C VAL A 355 1.62 -13.25 9.94
N LEU A 356 2.94 -13.43 9.89
CA LEU A 356 3.82 -13.14 11.01
C LEU A 356 3.75 -11.66 11.43
N PHE A 357 3.65 -10.74 10.47
CA PHE A 357 3.48 -9.32 10.77
C PHE A 357 2.15 -9.05 11.48
N LEU A 358 1.05 -9.61 10.98
CA LEU A 358 -0.28 -9.45 11.59
C LEU A 358 -0.33 -10.05 13.00
N ILE A 359 0.24 -11.24 13.20
CA ILE A 359 0.34 -11.87 14.53
C ILE A 359 1.18 -11.00 15.46
N THR A 360 2.34 -10.51 15.01
CA THR A 360 3.21 -9.65 15.83
C THR A 360 2.48 -8.37 16.24
N ALA A 361 1.80 -7.70 15.30
CA ALA A 361 1.01 -6.52 15.59
C ALA A 361 -0.13 -6.82 16.57
N MET A 362 -0.85 -7.93 16.40
CA MET A 362 -1.94 -8.34 17.30
C MET A 362 -1.44 -8.60 18.72
N VAL A 363 -0.38 -9.40 18.87
CA VAL A 363 0.20 -9.72 20.18
C VAL A 363 0.65 -8.46 20.90
N GLN A 364 1.30 -7.52 20.20
CA GLN A 364 1.75 -6.26 20.77
C GLN A 364 0.58 -5.33 21.17
N ALA A 365 -0.50 -5.34 20.39
CA ALA A 365 -1.72 -4.60 20.72
C ALA A 365 -2.43 -5.17 21.96
N LEU A 366 -2.49 -6.49 22.10
CA LEU A 366 -3.10 -7.17 23.25
C LEU A 366 -2.32 -6.92 24.55
N ARG A 367 -0.99 -7.10 24.51
CA ARG A 367 -0.11 -6.82 25.66
C ARG A 367 -0.23 -5.39 26.20
N SER A 368 -0.50 -4.44 25.31
CA SER A 368 -0.73 -3.04 25.70
C SER A 368 -2.06 -2.80 26.39
N ALA A 369 -3.09 -3.56 26.01
CA ALA A 369 -4.41 -3.47 26.62
C ALA A 369 -4.41 -4.03 28.05
N GLU A 370 -3.69 -5.14 28.26
CA GLU A 370 -3.51 -5.77 29.58
C GLU A 370 -2.73 -4.85 30.53
N ALA A 371 -1.64 -4.24 30.08
CA ALA A 371 -0.84 -3.32 30.90
C ALA A 371 -1.61 -2.05 31.34
N ALA A 372 -2.64 -1.63 30.60
CA ALA A 372 -3.43 -0.43 30.92
C ALA A 372 -4.57 -0.69 31.93
N GLN A 373 -4.99 -1.94 32.13
CA GLN A 373 -6.05 -2.32 33.07
C GLN A 373 -5.68 -2.12 34.57
N PRO A 374 -4.49 -2.53 35.06
CA PRO A 374 -4.15 -2.37 36.49
C PRO A 374 -4.05 -0.90 36.91
N HIS A 375 -3.65 -0.01 36.00
CA HIS A 375 -3.52 1.42 36.30
C HIS A 375 -4.88 2.14 36.45
N ARG A 376 -5.91 1.70 35.71
CA ARG A 376 -7.29 2.22 35.88
C ARG A 376 -7.94 1.73 37.17
N ALA A 377 -7.69 0.49 37.57
CA ALA A 377 -8.22 -0.05 38.83
C ALA A 377 -7.65 0.64 40.07
N GLN A 378 -6.43 1.20 39.99
CA GLN A 378 -5.80 1.97 41.08
C GLN A 378 -6.28 3.41 41.16
N LEU A 379 -6.75 4.03 40.06
CA LEU A 379 -7.30 5.39 40.05
C LEU A 379 -8.80 5.45 40.41
N GLN A 380 -9.46 4.29 40.47
CA GLN A 380 -10.86 4.13 40.87
C GLN A 380 -11.02 3.66 42.32
N ARG A 381 -9.91 3.47 43.04
CA ARG A 381 -9.85 3.35 44.50
C ARG A 381 -9.29 4.64 45.06
#